data_AF-A0A409WQ47-F1
#
_entry.id   AF-A0A409WQ47-F1
#
_cell.length_a   1.000
_cell.length_b   1.000
_cell.length_c   1.000
_cell.angle_alpha   90.00
_cell.angle_beta   90.00
_cell.angle_gamma   90.00
#
_symmetry.space_group_name_H-M   'P 1'
#
loop_
_entity.id
_entity.type
_entity.pdbx_description
1 polymer ?
#
loop_
_entity_poly.entity_id
_entity_poly.type
_entity_poly.pdbx_seq_one_letter_code
_entity_poly.pdbx_strand_id
1 'polypeptide(L)'
;MVPKSEFNSGAQKRDGSESAAAEMPATKSQKTTQSQSATSGNDVEKISRLNQHSGIPKSNRGRKSNDLLVKLVIKSQGTDNTPTWSCVAPMCSHTAMGFPQNSRVLEHSASCTALREYDRAIYDEAHRAAVSGSLGAHLKESESPAGYLHSPSPSPATVSSNSLITTQGTLNLTTLQAEGAKSRADSHKKFQQQVDHIIVRLICVRGLVPNLIDSPEWKELMHKLNGIYKPISGDTFRDSYIPKEAAFHMRLPQHKILISSTGTKTISSVGEERWAAAVSDSTNVTKAAHRQTTDVVKTILDLRDSVHYIQLTIKDSTTLDEFEPSLEAAHANASDVLVFWLADGATLNDLFSRDTQVIGIPRALANQVTEIYNARYKDFFQNDLYFVAFVLEPRFSRKDFLKESINILIRPSGTTSTLSSAQNLYPRAYEKMRTFLRDMLRPMNAPGN
;
A
#
# COMPACT_ATOMS: atom_id res chain seq x y z
N MET A 1 7.78 15.34 -64.06
CA MET A 1 6.75 14.41 -64.58
C MET A 1 6.56 13.31 -63.55
N VAL A 2 5.49 13.43 -62.76
CA VAL A 2 5.08 12.49 -61.70
C VAL A 2 3.56 12.36 -61.83
N PRO A 3 2.97 11.16 -61.91
CA PRO A 3 1.54 11.05 -62.12
C PRO A 3 0.79 11.14 -60.78
N LYS A 4 -0.29 11.92 -60.82
CA LYS A 4 -1.30 12.05 -59.76
C LYS A 4 -2.16 10.79 -59.74
N SER A 5 -2.33 10.17 -58.58
CA SER A 5 -3.33 9.12 -58.35
C SER A 5 -4.58 9.74 -57.70
N GLU A 6 -5.69 9.65 -58.42
CA GLU A 6 -7.02 10.12 -58.04
C GLU A 6 -7.63 9.24 -56.95
N PHE A 7 -8.28 9.88 -55.97
CA PHE A 7 -9.06 9.26 -54.90
C PHE A 7 -10.50 9.12 -55.40
N ASN A 8 -10.98 7.88 -55.55
CA ASN A 8 -12.34 7.57 -56.01
C ASN A 8 -13.19 7.07 -54.83
N SER A 9 -14.19 7.86 -54.42
CA SER A 9 -15.12 7.54 -53.34
C SER A 9 -16.36 6.82 -53.88
N GLY A 10 -16.32 5.49 -53.85
CA GLY A 10 -17.48 4.64 -54.15
C GLY A 10 -18.39 4.48 -52.94
N ALA A 11 -19.55 5.15 -52.97
CA ALA A 11 -20.67 4.91 -52.07
C ALA A 11 -21.42 3.63 -52.49
N GLN A 12 -21.50 2.64 -51.59
CA GLN A 12 -22.36 1.47 -51.75
C GLN A 12 -23.54 1.53 -50.79
N LYS A 13 -24.73 1.65 -51.38
CA LYS A 13 -26.03 1.29 -50.77
C LYS A 13 -26.02 -0.18 -50.37
N ARG A 14 -26.56 -0.50 -49.19
CA ARG A 14 -27.08 -1.83 -48.88
C ARG A 14 -28.49 -1.70 -48.37
N ASP A 15 -29.37 -2.38 -49.10
CA ASP A 15 -30.78 -2.57 -48.85
C ASP A 15 -31.02 -3.42 -47.60
N GLY A 16 -32.17 -3.19 -46.98
CA GLY A 16 -32.66 -3.93 -45.84
C GLY A 16 -33.18 -5.32 -46.20
N SER A 17 -33.21 -6.18 -45.17
CA SER A 17 -34.03 -7.37 -45.16
C SER A 17 -34.52 -7.63 -43.74
N GLU A 18 -35.84 -7.71 -43.62
CA GLU A 18 -36.63 -8.01 -42.43
C GLU A 18 -36.52 -9.47 -41.95
N SER A 19 -36.80 -9.61 -40.66
CA SER A 19 -37.44 -10.76 -39.98
C SER A 19 -36.64 -12.06 -39.77
N ALA A 20 -36.44 -12.39 -38.49
CA ALA A 20 -37.00 -13.59 -37.87
C ALA A 20 -36.74 -13.51 -36.36
N ALA A 21 -37.80 -13.31 -35.59
CA ALA A 21 -37.79 -13.45 -34.14
C ALA A 21 -37.71 -14.95 -33.80
N ALA A 22 -36.61 -15.36 -33.16
CA ALA A 22 -36.47 -16.68 -32.56
C ALA A 22 -36.37 -16.51 -31.04
N GLU A 23 -37.33 -17.12 -30.35
CA GLU A 23 -37.42 -17.27 -28.90
C GLU A 23 -36.11 -17.84 -28.32
N MET A 24 -35.56 -17.17 -27.30
CA MET A 24 -34.49 -17.71 -26.46
C MET A 24 -35.06 -18.23 -25.14
N PRO A 25 -34.69 -19.44 -24.71
CA PRO A 25 -35.17 -20.03 -23.46
C PRO A 25 -34.48 -19.42 -22.23
N ALA A 26 -35.29 -19.25 -21.19
CA ALA A 26 -34.92 -18.76 -19.87
C ALA A 26 -33.68 -19.44 -19.29
N THR A 27 -32.67 -18.64 -18.99
CA THR A 27 -31.51 -19.02 -18.17
C THR A 27 -31.96 -19.36 -16.75
N LYS A 28 -31.65 -20.60 -16.36
CA LYS A 28 -31.94 -21.18 -15.05
C LYS A 28 -31.34 -20.34 -13.91
N SER A 29 -32.22 -19.91 -13.02
CA SER A 29 -31.91 -19.38 -11.69
C SER A 29 -30.95 -20.32 -10.95
N GLN A 30 -29.80 -19.78 -10.54
CA GLN A 30 -28.92 -20.42 -9.56
C GLN A 30 -29.66 -20.48 -8.22
N LYS A 31 -29.99 -21.70 -7.79
CA LYS A 31 -30.61 -21.99 -6.50
C LYS A 31 -29.48 -22.05 -5.46
N THR A 32 -29.28 -20.96 -4.73
CA THR A 32 -28.41 -20.92 -3.55
C THR A 32 -29.05 -21.75 -2.44
N THR A 33 -28.60 -22.99 -2.27
CA THR A 33 -28.97 -23.81 -1.11
C THR A 33 -28.07 -23.40 0.06
N GLN A 34 -28.57 -22.51 0.92
CA GLN A 34 -27.99 -22.25 2.23
C GLN A 34 -28.21 -23.47 3.13
N SER A 35 -27.19 -24.30 3.26
CA SER A 35 -27.12 -25.35 4.29
C SER A 35 -26.63 -24.70 5.59
N GLN A 36 -27.55 -24.32 6.47
CA GLN A 36 -27.20 -23.94 7.83
C GLN A 36 -26.88 -25.20 8.63
N SER A 37 -25.61 -25.54 8.80
CA SER A 37 -25.15 -26.48 9.81
C SER A 37 -24.59 -25.70 10.99
N ALA A 38 -25.39 -25.59 12.05
CA ALA A 38 -24.92 -25.13 13.36
C ALA A 38 -23.88 -26.13 13.89
N THR A 39 -22.61 -25.74 13.93
CA THR A 39 -21.56 -26.49 14.62
C THR A 39 -21.17 -25.69 15.87
N SER A 40 -21.53 -26.23 17.02
CA SER A 40 -21.20 -25.72 18.34
C SER A 40 -19.69 -25.72 18.57
N GLY A 41 -19.15 -24.64 19.13
CA GLY A 41 -17.73 -24.46 19.40
C GLY A 41 -17.15 -25.53 20.33
N ASN A 42 -16.42 -26.48 19.75
CA ASN A 42 -15.37 -27.27 20.43
C ASN A 42 -14.41 -27.99 19.45
N ASP A 43 -14.31 -27.55 18.19
CA ASP A 43 -13.61 -28.31 17.13
C ASP A 43 -12.13 -27.97 16.89
N VAL A 44 -11.56 -26.98 17.59
CA VAL A 44 -10.15 -26.61 17.36
C VAL A 44 -9.18 -27.70 17.84
N GLU A 45 -9.52 -28.46 18.90
CA GLU A 45 -8.68 -29.56 19.39
C GLU A 45 -8.82 -30.86 18.57
N LYS A 46 -9.90 -31.00 17.79
CA LYS A 46 -10.21 -32.22 17.03
C LYS A 46 -9.48 -32.27 15.68
N ILE A 47 -9.20 -31.12 15.07
CA ILE A 47 -8.49 -31.03 13.78
C ILE A 47 -7.00 -31.43 13.94
N SER A 48 -6.38 -31.10 15.07
CA SER A 48 -5.01 -31.53 15.41
C SER A 48 -4.87 -33.06 15.53
N ARG A 49 -5.94 -33.76 15.95
CA ARG A 49 -5.95 -35.22 16.11
C ARG A 49 -6.23 -35.97 14.81
N LEU A 50 -6.99 -35.38 13.87
CA LEU A 50 -7.30 -36.02 12.58
C LEU A 50 -6.09 -36.13 11.65
N ASN A 51 -5.14 -35.19 11.71
CA ASN A 51 -3.91 -35.27 10.91
C ASN A 51 -2.84 -36.23 11.49
N GLN A 52 -3.02 -36.75 12.71
CA GLN A 52 -2.05 -37.64 13.37
C GLN A 52 -2.42 -39.13 13.34
N HIS A 53 -3.59 -39.51 12.81
CA HIS A 53 -4.10 -40.91 12.91
C HIS A 53 -4.23 -41.69 11.61
N SER A 54 -3.72 -41.20 10.49
CA SER A 54 -3.50 -42.07 9.32
C SER A 54 -2.21 -42.89 9.53
N GLY A 55 -2.32 -44.04 10.20
CA GLY A 55 -1.25 -45.03 10.40
C GLY A 55 -0.81 -45.74 9.10
N ILE A 56 -0.65 -44.98 8.02
CA ILE A 56 -0.21 -45.48 6.72
C ILE A 56 1.33 -45.65 6.79
N PRO A 57 1.87 -46.85 6.52
CA PRO A 57 3.31 -47.08 6.54
C PRO A 57 4.02 -46.14 5.56
N LYS A 58 4.99 -45.36 6.08
CA LYS A 58 5.77 -44.39 5.28
C LYS A 58 6.63 -45.14 4.26
N SER A 59 6.23 -45.14 2.99
CA SER A 59 7.12 -45.59 1.92
C SER A 59 8.25 -44.56 1.74
N ASN A 60 9.51 -44.98 1.91
CA ASN A 60 10.69 -44.11 1.78
C ASN A 60 11.00 -43.68 0.32
N ARG A 61 10.16 -44.02 -0.66
CA ARG A 61 10.41 -43.70 -2.09
C ARG A 61 9.71 -42.43 -2.60
N GLY A 62 9.04 -41.67 -1.73
CA GLY A 62 8.35 -40.43 -2.10
C GLY A 62 9.20 -39.17 -1.98
N ARG A 63 8.90 -38.14 -2.79
CA ARG A 63 9.41 -36.77 -2.58
C ARG A 63 9.04 -36.32 -1.16
N LYS A 64 10.02 -35.82 -0.40
CA LYS A 64 9.78 -35.29 0.96
C LYS A 64 8.63 -34.28 0.92
N SER A 65 7.63 -34.46 1.79
CA SER A 65 6.55 -33.51 1.94
C SER A 65 7.11 -32.17 2.37
N ASN A 66 6.64 -31.08 1.76
CA ASN A 66 6.94 -29.75 2.28
C ASN A 66 6.11 -29.53 3.55
N ASP A 67 6.77 -29.38 4.70
CA ASP A 67 6.11 -29.23 6.00
C ASP A 67 5.16 -28.03 6.03
N LEU A 68 5.51 -26.93 5.36
CA LEU A 68 4.66 -25.76 5.25
C LEU A 68 3.36 -26.06 4.48
N LEU A 69 3.42 -26.88 3.44
CA LEU A 69 2.21 -27.30 2.72
C LEU A 69 1.26 -28.08 3.61
N VAL A 70 1.80 -28.96 4.48
CA VAL A 70 0.98 -29.75 5.40
C VAL A 70 0.26 -28.85 6.41
N LYS A 71 0.88 -27.75 6.84
CA LYS A 71 0.28 -26.76 7.73
C LYS A 71 -0.82 -25.92 7.06
N LEU A 72 -0.72 -25.67 5.75
CA LEU A 72 -1.57 -24.70 5.06
C LEU A 72 -2.86 -25.28 4.48
N VAL A 73 -2.91 -26.60 4.26
CA VAL A 73 -4.04 -27.22 3.57
C VAL A 73 -4.60 -28.43 4.29
N ILE A 74 -5.91 -28.62 4.17
CA ILE A 74 -6.60 -29.85 4.53
C ILE A 74 -6.84 -30.61 3.22
N LYS A 75 -6.32 -31.83 3.12
CA LYS A 75 -6.57 -32.70 1.95
C LYS A 75 -7.90 -33.41 2.14
N SER A 76 -8.70 -33.46 1.08
CA SER A 76 -9.98 -34.15 1.03
C SER A 76 -10.13 -34.94 -0.27
N GLN A 77 -11.14 -35.79 -0.33
CA GLN A 77 -11.55 -36.46 -1.57
C GLN A 77 -12.92 -35.90 -1.97
N GLY A 78 -13.05 -35.45 -3.20
CA GLY A 78 -14.34 -35.04 -3.76
C GLY A 78 -15.30 -36.22 -3.94
N THR A 79 -16.54 -35.94 -4.35
CA THR A 79 -17.56 -36.96 -4.61
C THR A 79 -17.11 -38.02 -5.62
N ASP A 80 -16.24 -37.61 -6.55
CA ASP A 80 -15.77 -38.43 -7.66
C ASP A 80 -14.42 -39.10 -7.34
N ASN A 81 -14.05 -39.18 -6.05
CA ASN A 81 -12.74 -39.63 -5.57
C ASN A 81 -11.55 -38.81 -6.13
N THR A 82 -11.84 -37.65 -6.73
CA THR A 82 -10.81 -36.71 -7.18
C THR A 82 -10.13 -36.09 -5.96
N PRO A 83 -8.80 -36.07 -5.88
CA PRO A 83 -8.11 -35.41 -4.79
C PRO A 83 -8.44 -33.92 -4.82
N THR A 84 -8.85 -33.38 -3.69
CA THR A 84 -9.12 -31.96 -3.47
C THR A 84 -8.35 -31.48 -2.25
N TRP A 85 -8.15 -30.17 -2.15
CA TRP A 85 -7.61 -29.56 -0.95
C TRP A 85 -8.34 -28.25 -0.65
N SER A 86 -8.43 -27.92 0.64
CA SER A 86 -8.98 -26.67 1.13
C SER A 86 -7.97 -25.93 1.99
N CYS A 87 -8.15 -24.63 2.16
CA CYS A 87 -7.39 -23.86 3.15
C CYS A 87 -7.61 -24.43 4.56
N VAL A 88 -6.59 -24.37 5.42
CA VAL A 88 -6.69 -24.80 6.83
C VAL A 88 -7.57 -23.87 7.68
N ALA A 89 -7.74 -22.61 7.26
CA ALA A 89 -8.50 -21.63 8.03
C ALA A 89 -10.01 -21.90 7.94
N PRO A 90 -10.74 -22.04 9.07
CA PRO A 90 -12.13 -22.49 9.09
C PRO A 90 -13.10 -21.53 8.40
N MET A 91 -12.79 -20.23 8.39
CA MET A 91 -13.60 -19.19 7.74
C MET A 91 -13.27 -19.01 6.25
N CYS A 92 -12.29 -19.77 5.71
CA CYS A 92 -11.90 -19.69 4.32
C CYS A 92 -12.64 -20.73 3.48
N SER A 93 -13.42 -20.28 2.49
CA SER A 93 -14.12 -21.16 1.54
C SER A 93 -13.25 -21.64 0.37
N HIS A 94 -11.96 -21.30 0.35
CA HIS A 94 -11.09 -21.66 -0.76
C HIS A 94 -10.84 -23.17 -0.80
N THR A 95 -11.23 -23.75 -1.93
CA THR A 95 -11.05 -25.16 -2.26
C THR A 95 -10.51 -25.26 -3.69
N ALA A 96 -9.69 -26.28 -3.94
CA ALA A 96 -9.09 -26.50 -5.24
C ALA A 96 -8.96 -27.99 -5.53
N MET A 97 -9.16 -28.34 -6.80
CA MET A 97 -8.99 -29.71 -7.30
C MET A 97 -7.51 -30.03 -7.57
N GLY A 98 -7.18 -31.30 -7.42
CA GLY A 98 -5.86 -31.89 -7.63
C GLY A 98 -5.04 -32.00 -6.34
N PHE A 99 -3.77 -32.37 -6.50
CA PHE A 99 -2.82 -32.35 -5.39
C PHE A 99 -2.37 -30.92 -5.07
N PRO A 100 -2.14 -30.59 -3.79
CA PRO A 100 -1.68 -29.26 -3.40
C PRO A 100 -0.28 -28.99 -3.96
N GLN A 101 -0.20 -28.05 -4.90
CA GLN A 101 1.06 -27.58 -5.47
C GLN A 101 1.56 -26.36 -4.69
N ASN A 102 2.86 -26.30 -4.43
CA ASN A 102 3.47 -25.24 -3.61
C ASN A 102 3.10 -23.84 -4.10
N SER A 103 3.17 -23.60 -5.41
CA SER A 103 2.79 -22.32 -6.03
C SER A 103 1.34 -21.94 -5.73
N ARG A 104 0.38 -22.84 -5.99
CA ARG A 104 -1.06 -22.58 -5.84
C ARG A 104 -1.45 -22.38 -4.37
N VAL A 105 -0.87 -23.17 -3.48
CA VAL A 105 -1.15 -23.05 -2.04
C VAL A 105 -0.59 -21.74 -1.50
N LEU A 106 0.67 -21.41 -1.79
CA LEU A 106 1.28 -20.18 -1.30
C LEU A 106 0.62 -18.93 -1.89
N GLU A 107 0.20 -18.97 -3.15
CA GLU A 107 -0.54 -17.89 -3.80
C GLU A 107 -1.82 -17.54 -3.03
N HIS A 108 -2.64 -18.54 -2.70
CA HIS A 108 -3.82 -18.34 -1.88
C HIS A 108 -3.47 -17.93 -0.44
N SER A 109 -2.60 -18.70 0.23
CA SER A 109 -2.29 -18.51 1.64
C SER A 109 -1.68 -17.15 1.94
N ALA A 110 -0.85 -16.59 1.04
CA ALA A 110 -0.23 -15.29 1.22
C ALA A 110 -1.21 -14.11 1.16
N SER A 111 -2.40 -14.29 0.58
CA SER A 111 -3.47 -13.28 0.49
C SER A 111 -4.71 -13.61 1.33
N CYS A 112 -4.74 -14.77 2.00
CA CYS A 112 -5.91 -15.25 2.74
C CYS A 112 -6.11 -14.48 4.06
N THR A 113 -7.14 -13.64 4.12
CA THR A 113 -7.52 -12.88 5.34
C THR A 113 -7.96 -13.79 6.47
N ALA A 114 -8.76 -14.82 6.16
CA ALA A 114 -9.21 -15.81 7.13
C ALA A 114 -8.03 -16.57 7.75
N LEU A 115 -7.00 -16.93 6.97
CA LEU A 115 -5.78 -17.56 7.50
C LEU A 115 -5.01 -16.61 8.42
N ARG A 116 -4.92 -15.34 8.03
CA ARG A 116 -4.25 -14.30 8.83
C ARG A 116 -4.90 -14.07 10.18
N GLU A 117 -6.23 -14.19 10.26
CA GLU A 117 -7.01 -14.07 11.49
C GLU A 117 -7.00 -15.36 12.32
N TYR A 118 -6.99 -16.51 11.65
CA TYR A 118 -6.95 -17.83 12.29
C TYR A 118 -5.60 -18.15 12.92
N ASP A 119 -4.51 -18.07 12.16
CA ASP A 119 -3.15 -18.30 12.63
C ASP A 119 -2.17 -17.35 11.92
N ARG A 120 -1.81 -16.29 12.65
CA ARG A 120 -0.94 -15.25 12.13
C ARG A 120 0.47 -15.75 11.83
N ALA A 121 1.00 -16.68 12.63
CA ALA A 121 2.35 -17.18 12.46
C ALA A 121 2.47 -18.02 11.18
N ILE A 122 1.50 -18.91 10.94
CA ILE A 122 1.43 -19.72 9.71
C ILE A 122 1.22 -18.81 8.49
N TYR A 123 0.35 -17.80 8.60
CA TYR A 123 0.17 -16.80 7.53
C TYR A 123 1.47 -16.09 7.19
N ASP A 124 2.21 -15.60 8.19
CA ASP A 124 3.47 -14.89 7.95
C ASP A 124 4.57 -15.84 7.40
N GLU A 125 4.57 -17.13 7.79
CA GLU A 125 5.44 -18.17 7.21
C GLU A 125 5.12 -18.39 5.73
N ALA A 126 3.84 -18.54 5.38
CA ALA A 126 3.38 -18.66 3.99
C ALA A 126 3.70 -17.41 3.17
N HIS A 127 3.49 -16.23 3.74
CA HIS A 127 3.80 -14.97 3.09
C HIS A 127 5.29 -14.85 2.79
N ARG A 128 6.17 -15.16 3.75
CA ARG A 128 7.62 -15.18 3.53
C ARG A 128 8.02 -16.19 2.45
N ALA A 129 7.46 -17.39 2.46
CA ALA A 129 7.74 -18.42 1.46
C ALA A 129 7.26 -18.02 0.04
N ALA A 130 6.13 -17.31 -0.06
CA ALA A 130 5.65 -16.78 -1.33
C ALA A 130 6.59 -15.68 -1.87
N VAL A 131 7.07 -14.81 -0.98
CA VAL A 131 7.99 -13.70 -1.31
C VAL A 131 9.38 -14.21 -1.69
N SER A 132 9.89 -15.25 -1.04
CA SER A 132 11.17 -15.88 -1.40
C SER A 132 11.14 -16.53 -2.78
N GLY A 133 9.95 -16.79 -3.34
CA GLY A 133 9.77 -17.25 -4.72
C GLY A 133 9.73 -16.14 -5.77
N SER A 134 10.02 -14.88 -5.40
CA SER A 134 10.16 -13.78 -6.36
C SER A 134 11.41 -13.96 -7.24
N LEU A 135 11.39 -13.36 -8.44
CA LEU A 135 12.53 -13.44 -9.36
C LEU A 135 13.76 -12.77 -8.74
N GLY A 136 13.60 -11.61 -8.10
CA GLY A 136 14.68 -10.91 -7.42
C GLY A 136 15.28 -11.71 -6.25
N ALA A 137 14.47 -12.48 -5.52
CA ALA A 137 14.98 -13.37 -4.46
C ALA A 137 15.82 -14.52 -5.03
N HIS A 138 15.33 -15.20 -6.09
CA HIS A 138 16.06 -16.28 -6.75
C HIS A 138 17.39 -15.81 -7.35
N LEU A 139 17.42 -14.62 -7.95
CA LEU A 139 18.65 -14.06 -8.51
C LEU A 139 19.68 -13.77 -7.41
N LYS A 140 19.25 -13.17 -6.28
CA LYS A 140 20.14 -12.94 -5.12
C LYS A 140 20.68 -14.22 -4.49
N GLU A 141 19.88 -15.28 -4.44
CA GLU A 141 20.34 -16.59 -3.97
C GLU A 141 21.39 -17.18 -4.93
N SER A 142 21.23 -16.96 -6.23
CA SER A 142 22.17 -17.40 -7.26
C SER A 142 23.43 -16.54 -7.40
N GLU A 143 23.41 -15.31 -6.89
CA GLU A 143 24.50 -14.33 -6.90
C GLU A 143 25.27 -14.28 -5.59
N SER A 144 24.63 -14.68 -4.49
CA SER A 144 25.34 -14.95 -3.24
C SER A 144 26.51 -15.84 -3.61
N PRO A 145 27.76 -15.37 -3.45
CA PRO A 145 28.92 -16.13 -3.87
C PRO A 145 28.81 -17.43 -3.12
N ALA A 146 28.36 -18.48 -3.81
CA ALA A 146 28.29 -19.83 -3.28
C ALA A 146 29.67 -20.01 -2.72
N GLY A 147 29.76 -20.02 -1.39
CA GLY A 147 30.97 -19.57 -0.73
C GLY A 147 32.14 -20.16 -1.47
N TYR A 148 33.14 -19.34 -1.76
CA TYR A 148 34.49 -19.86 -1.72
C TYR A 148 34.77 -20.39 -0.28
N LEU A 149 33.92 -21.28 0.26
CA LEU A 149 34.39 -22.60 0.59
C LEU A 149 35.26 -22.98 -0.60
N HIS A 150 36.54 -22.64 -0.49
CA HIS A 150 37.56 -23.62 -0.76
C HIS A 150 36.93 -24.97 -0.41
N SER A 151 36.43 -25.71 -1.42
CA SER A 151 36.78 -27.12 -1.46
C SER A 151 38.22 -27.10 -1.03
N PRO A 152 38.58 -27.59 0.17
CA PRO A 152 39.96 -27.56 0.60
C PRO A 152 40.70 -28.08 -0.61
N SER A 153 41.47 -27.20 -1.25
CA SER A 153 42.36 -27.59 -2.34
C SER A 153 42.99 -28.83 -1.77
N PRO A 154 42.76 -30.04 -2.32
CA PRO A 154 43.14 -31.26 -1.65
C PRO A 154 44.60 -31.04 -1.30
N SER A 155 44.88 -30.84 0.00
CA SER A 155 46.24 -30.67 0.48
C SER A 155 46.97 -31.83 -0.15
N PRO A 156 48.10 -31.61 -0.85
CA PRO A 156 48.78 -32.66 -1.59
C PRO A 156 48.97 -33.82 -0.63
N ALA A 157 48.09 -34.82 -0.77
CA ALA A 157 48.08 -35.95 0.09
C ALA A 157 49.38 -36.64 -0.25
N THR A 158 50.26 -36.72 0.74
CA THR A 158 51.47 -37.51 0.71
C THR A 158 51.12 -38.82 0.02
N VAL A 159 51.64 -38.96 -1.20
CA VAL A 159 51.40 -40.08 -2.09
C VAL A 159 52.04 -41.28 -1.41
N SER A 160 51.25 -41.97 -0.58
CA SER A 160 51.62 -43.29 -0.09
C SER A 160 51.36 -44.25 -1.24
N SER A 161 52.36 -44.32 -2.11
CA SER A 161 52.56 -45.33 -3.12
C SER A 161 52.45 -46.71 -2.46
N ASN A 162 51.35 -47.42 -2.71
CA ASN A 162 51.27 -48.87 -2.88
C ASN A 162 49.79 -49.31 -2.87
N SER A 163 49.06 -49.03 -3.95
CA SER A 163 47.94 -49.88 -4.32
C SER A 163 47.93 -50.10 -5.82
N LEU A 164 47.83 -51.38 -6.16
CA LEU A 164 47.95 -51.93 -7.50
C LEU A 164 47.03 -51.23 -8.50
N ILE A 165 47.66 -50.73 -9.57
CA ILE A 165 47.03 -50.31 -10.81
C ILE A 165 46.37 -51.56 -11.41
N THR A 166 45.08 -51.74 -11.14
CA THR A 166 44.29 -52.80 -11.77
C THR A 166 43.07 -52.17 -12.42
N THR A 167 43.05 -52.24 -13.75
CA THR A 167 42.03 -51.83 -14.73
C THR A 167 41.97 -50.35 -15.13
N GLN A 168 42.27 -50.11 -16.41
CA GLN A 168 41.90 -48.90 -17.15
C GLN A 168 40.36 -48.80 -17.17
N GLY A 169 39.80 -48.11 -16.18
CA GLY A 169 38.36 -47.84 -16.16
C GLY A 169 37.99 -46.89 -17.30
N THR A 170 37.27 -47.40 -18.29
CA THR A 170 36.64 -46.59 -19.35
C THR A 170 35.85 -45.45 -18.71
N LEU A 171 36.19 -44.20 -19.05
CA LEU A 171 35.52 -43.01 -18.57
C LEU A 171 34.02 -43.13 -18.86
N ASN A 172 33.16 -43.00 -17.85
CA ASN A 172 31.72 -43.15 -18.05
C ASN A 172 31.13 -41.87 -18.70
N LEU A 173 31.19 -41.81 -20.03
CA LEU A 173 30.70 -40.69 -20.84
C LEU A 173 29.22 -40.34 -20.55
N THR A 174 28.40 -41.32 -20.16
CA THR A 174 26.96 -41.11 -19.93
C THR A 174 26.71 -40.19 -18.73
N THR A 175 27.48 -40.36 -17.65
CA THR A 175 27.38 -39.50 -16.46
C THR A 175 27.78 -38.06 -16.78
N LEU A 176 28.88 -37.87 -17.52
CA LEU A 176 29.34 -36.54 -17.93
C LEU A 176 28.36 -35.83 -18.87
N GLN A 177 27.74 -36.56 -19.79
CA GLN A 177 26.71 -36.01 -20.67
C GLN A 177 25.45 -35.61 -19.89
N ALA A 178 25.04 -36.42 -18.90
CA ALA A 178 23.90 -36.11 -18.03
C ALA A 178 24.15 -34.88 -17.15
N GLU A 179 25.34 -34.76 -16.55
CA GLU A 179 25.76 -33.60 -15.77
C GLU A 179 25.85 -32.33 -16.64
N GLY A 180 26.42 -32.45 -17.84
CA GLY A 180 26.48 -31.35 -18.81
C GLY A 180 25.11 -30.90 -19.32
N ALA A 181 24.16 -31.82 -19.51
CA ALA A 181 22.78 -31.48 -19.87
C ALA A 181 22.06 -30.75 -18.72
N LYS A 182 22.23 -31.22 -17.48
CA LYS A 182 21.69 -30.56 -16.28
C LYS A 182 22.26 -29.15 -16.11
N SER A 183 23.58 -29.00 -16.22
CA SER A 183 24.26 -27.70 -16.13
C SER A 183 23.77 -26.70 -17.17
N ARG A 184 23.56 -27.15 -18.42
CA ARG A 184 22.96 -26.31 -19.48
C ARG A 184 21.52 -25.93 -19.19
N ALA A 185 20.70 -26.87 -18.68
CA ALA A 185 19.32 -26.59 -18.31
C ALA A 185 19.23 -25.57 -17.14
N ASP A 186 20.09 -25.71 -16.14
CA ASP A 186 20.15 -24.79 -15.00
C ASP A 186 20.63 -23.39 -15.44
N SER A 187 21.63 -23.33 -16.34
CA SER A 187 22.11 -22.07 -16.93
C SER A 187 21.03 -21.38 -17.77
N HIS A 188 20.28 -22.14 -18.57
CA HIS A 188 19.16 -21.62 -19.35
C HIS A 188 18.03 -21.11 -18.47
N LYS A 189 17.70 -21.83 -17.39
CA LYS A 189 16.71 -21.40 -16.40
C LYS A 189 17.14 -20.11 -15.69
N LYS A 190 18.42 -19.99 -15.30
CA LYS A 190 18.96 -18.77 -14.69
C LYS A 190 18.88 -17.59 -15.66
N PHE A 191 19.27 -17.80 -16.92
CA PHE A 191 19.14 -16.79 -17.97
C PHE A 191 17.69 -16.33 -18.17
N GLN A 192 16.75 -17.28 -18.26
CA GLN A 192 15.31 -16.99 -18.36
C GLN A 192 14.84 -16.11 -17.21
N GLN A 193 15.17 -16.48 -15.95
CA GLN A 193 14.81 -15.71 -14.76
C GLN A 193 15.40 -14.30 -14.75
N GLN A 194 16.63 -14.11 -15.26
CA GLN A 194 17.25 -12.79 -15.39
C GLN A 194 16.51 -11.91 -16.38
N VAL A 195 16.18 -12.44 -17.56
CA VAL A 195 15.42 -11.69 -18.58
C VAL A 195 14.04 -11.33 -18.04
N ASP A 196 13.33 -12.29 -17.42
CA ASP A 196 12.01 -12.04 -16.86
C ASP A 196 12.06 -10.98 -15.74
N HIS A 197 13.10 -10.97 -14.90
CA HIS A 197 13.27 -9.94 -13.87
C HIS A 197 13.45 -8.55 -14.48
N ILE A 198 14.24 -8.44 -15.55
CA ILE A 198 14.41 -7.18 -16.29
C ILE A 198 13.08 -6.71 -16.88
N ILE A 199 12.26 -7.62 -17.42
CA ILE A 199 10.94 -7.30 -17.97
C ILE A 199 9.99 -6.83 -16.86
N VAL A 200 9.95 -7.48 -15.68
CA VAL A 200 9.19 -7.00 -14.52
C VAL A 200 9.60 -5.56 -14.18
N ARG A 201 10.90 -5.28 -14.11
CA ARG A 201 11.40 -3.93 -13.83
C ARG A 201 10.98 -2.93 -14.91
N LEU A 202 11.06 -3.30 -16.17
CA LEU A 202 10.66 -2.44 -17.28
C LEU A 202 9.16 -2.09 -17.19
N ILE A 203 8.30 -3.09 -16.95
CA ILE A 203 6.86 -2.92 -16.76
C ILE A 203 6.58 -1.96 -15.60
N CYS A 204 7.15 -2.24 -14.42
CA CYS A 204 6.86 -1.47 -13.22
C CYS A 204 7.45 -0.04 -13.24
N VAL A 205 8.66 0.13 -13.78
CA VAL A 205 9.36 1.44 -13.77
C VAL A 205 8.87 2.35 -14.90
N ARG A 206 8.49 1.78 -16.06
CA ARG A 206 8.06 2.56 -17.23
C ARG A 206 6.55 2.57 -17.43
N GLY A 207 5.79 1.92 -16.54
CA GLY A 207 4.33 1.88 -16.62
C GLY A 207 3.82 1.15 -17.88
N LEU A 208 4.53 0.13 -18.36
CA LEU A 208 4.05 -0.66 -19.49
C LEU A 208 2.88 -1.54 -19.06
N VAL A 209 1.91 -1.74 -19.96
CA VAL A 209 0.81 -2.68 -19.72
C VAL A 209 1.32 -4.10 -19.94
N PRO A 210 1.14 -5.07 -19.01
CA PRO A 210 1.63 -6.44 -19.17
C PRO A 210 1.22 -7.09 -20.50
N ASN A 211 0.01 -6.83 -21.01
CA ASN A 211 -0.47 -7.38 -22.28
C ASN A 211 0.39 -7.00 -23.49
N LEU A 212 1.22 -5.95 -23.39
CA LEU A 212 2.17 -5.58 -24.45
C LEU A 212 3.13 -6.75 -24.78
N ILE A 213 3.51 -7.55 -23.78
CA ILE A 213 4.46 -8.65 -23.99
C ILE A 213 3.84 -9.84 -24.72
N ASP A 214 2.51 -9.90 -24.77
CA ASP A 214 1.78 -10.92 -25.52
C ASP A 214 1.61 -10.57 -26.99
N SER A 215 1.91 -9.31 -27.37
CA SER A 215 1.83 -8.84 -28.75
C SER A 215 2.75 -9.63 -29.69
N PRO A 216 2.33 -9.85 -30.95
CA PRO A 216 3.17 -10.53 -31.93
C PRO A 216 4.49 -9.78 -32.16
N GLU A 217 4.48 -8.44 -32.14
CA GLU A 217 5.65 -7.60 -32.34
C GLU A 217 6.70 -7.81 -31.24
N TRP A 218 6.25 -7.89 -29.97
CA TRP A 218 7.15 -8.18 -28.85
C TRP A 218 7.77 -9.58 -28.96
N LYS A 219 6.96 -10.58 -29.32
CA LYS A 219 7.44 -11.96 -29.49
C LYS A 219 8.42 -12.09 -30.64
N GLU A 220 8.15 -11.42 -31.76
CA GLU A 220 9.08 -11.35 -32.90
C GLU A 220 10.40 -10.69 -32.50
N LEU A 221 10.34 -9.55 -31.80
CA LEU A 221 11.52 -8.85 -31.28
C LEU A 221 12.36 -9.76 -30.39
N MET A 222 11.74 -10.43 -29.41
CA MET A 222 12.44 -11.31 -28.48
C MET A 222 13.05 -12.53 -29.19
N HIS A 223 12.36 -13.09 -30.18
CA HIS A 223 12.89 -14.18 -30.99
C HIS A 223 14.12 -13.77 -31.81
N LYS A 224 14.11 -12.57 -32.42
CA LYS A 224 15.25 -12.03 -33.17
C LYS A 224 16.44 -11.68 -32.27
N LEU A 225 16.19 -11.13 -31.08
CA LEU A 225 17.24 -10.77 -30.14
C LEU A 225 17.86 -12.02 -29.48
N ASN A 226 17.05 -13.00 -29.10
CA ASN A 226 17.54 -14.23 -28.48
C ASN A 226 16.55 -15.39 -28.66
N GLY A 227 16.82 -16.27 -29.63
CA GLY A 227 15.99 -17.45 -29.90
C GLY A 227 15.97 -18.51 -28.78
N ILE A 228 16.84 -18.40 -27.77
CA ILE A 228 16.87 -19.30 -26.61
C ILE A 228 15.86 -18.85 -25.54
N TYR A 229 15.54 -17.56 -25.46
CA TYR A 229 14.55 -17.03 -24.54
C TYR A 229 13.13 -17.45 -24.95
N LYS A 230 12.32 -17.89 -23.98
CA LYS A 230 10.90 -18.21 -24.20
C LYS A 230 10.04 -17.14 -23.54
N PRO A 231 9.32 -16.30 -24.30
CA PRO A 231 8.48 -15.26 -23.73
C PRO A 231 7.41 -15.85 -22.79
N ILE A 232 7.33 -15.30 -21.58
CA ILE A 232 6.29 -15.61 -20.60
C ILE A 232 5.06 -14.73 -20.88
N SER A 233 3.87 -15.27 -20.63
CA SER A 233 2.62 -14.54 -20.88
C SER A 233 2.44 -13.33 -19.96
N GLY A 234 1.77 -12.29 -20.47
CA GLY A 234 1.39 -11.10 -19.70
C GLY A 234 0.62 -11.42 -18.43
N ASP A 235 -0.26 -12.42 -18.49
CA ASP A 235 -1.00 -12.93 -17.33
C ASP A 235 -0.06 -13.44 -16.22
N THR A 236 1.00 -14.17 -16.57
CA THR A 236 1.96 -14.67 -15.57
C THR A 236 2.71 -13.52 -14.90
N PHE A 237 3.05 -12.47 -15.65
CA PHE A 237 3.65 -11.27 -15.06
C PHE A 237 2.66 -10.56 -14.14
N ARG A 238 1.43 -10.32 -14.58
CA ARG A 238 0.38 -9.63 -13.84
C ARG A 238 -0.01 -10.35 -12.56
N ASP A 239 -0.26 -11.65 -12.66
CA ASP A 239 -0.90 -12.43 -11.59
C ASP A 239 0.14 -13.06 -10.66
N SER A 240 1.38 -13.30 -11.13
CA SER A 240 2.43 -13.96 -10.34
C SER A 240 3.65 -13.09 -10.07
N TYR A 241 4.36 -12.65 -11.11
CA TYR A 241 5.69 -12.06 -10.91
C TYR A 241 5.65 -10.66 -10.30
N ILE A 242 4.77 -9.78 -10.79
CA ILE A 242 4.67 -8.40 -10.29
C ILE A 242 4.25 -8.37 -8.82
N PRO A 243 3.20 -9.09 -8.37
CA PRO A 243 2.82 -9.10 -6.95
C PRO A 243 3.92 -9.65 -6.03
N LYS A 244 4.61 -10.73 -6.45
CA LYS A 244 5.73 -11.31 -5.68
C LYS A 244 6.91 -10.37 -5.58
N GLU A 245 7.28 -9.73 -6.68
CA GLU A 245 8.40 -8.79 -6.74
C GLU A 245 8.09 -7.51 -5.93
N ALA A 246 6.87 -7.00 -6.01
CA ALA A 246 6.41 -5.88 -5.20
C ALA A 246 6.45 -6.21 -3.70
N ALA A 247 6.04 -7.42 -3.31
CA ALA A 247 6.14 -7.87 -1.93
C ALA A 247 7.61 -8.02 -1.47
N PHE A 248 8.50 -8.50 -2.34
CA PHE A 248 9.93 -8.61 -2.06
C PHE A 248 10.63 -7.27 -1.91
N HIS A 249 10.44 -6.34 -2.85
CA HIS A 249 11.15 -5.07 -2.91
C HIS A 249 10.52 -3.94 -2.10
N MET A 250 9.19 -3.87 -2.01
CA MET A 250 8.54 -2.78 -1.28
C MET A 250 8.27 -3.19 0.16
N ARG A 251 7.56 -4.31 0.38
CA ARG A 251 7.04 -4.62 1.71
C ARG A 251 8.15 -4.98 2.69
N LEU A 252 9.11 -5.85 2.32
CA LEU A 252 10.16 -6.26 3.26
C LEU A 252 11.11 -5.10 3.65
N PRO A 253 11.64 -4.29 2.72
CA PRO A 253 12.48 -3.16 3.08
C PRO A 253 11.71 -2.03 3.76
N GLN A 254 10.50 -1.67 3.32
CA GLN A 254 9.69 -0.65 4.01
C GLN A 254 9.40 -1.08 5.43
N HIS A 255 9.01 -2.33 5.64
CA HIS A 255 8.77 -2.88 6.97
C HIS A 255 10.04 -2.82 7.83
N LYS A 256 11.18 -3.24 7.29
CA LYS A 256 12.46 -3.15 8.01
C LYS A 256 12.85 -1.70 8.34
N ILE A 257 12.73 -0.77 7.40
CA ILE A 257 13.09 0.64 7.57
C ILE A 257 12.17 1.33 8.58
N LEU A 258 10.85 1.13 8.46
CA LEU A 258 9.85 1.71 9.36
C LEU A 258 10.07 1.24 10.82
N ILE A 259 10.39 -0.04 11.01
CA ILE A 259 10.63 -0.61 12.34
C ILE A 259 12.01 -0.24 12.88
N SER A 260 13.07 -0.34 12.07
CA SER A 260 14.45 -0.36 12.57
C SER A 260 15.13 1.01 12.60
N SER A 261 14.66 2.01 11.85
CA SER A 261 15.49 3.20 11.60
C SER A 261 14.93 4.50 12.12
N THR A 262 13.61 4.64 12.30
CA THR A 262 13.04 5.95 12.65
C THR A 262 12.09 5.87 13.84
N GLY A 263 11.03 5.06 13.78
CA GLY A 263 9.99 5.07 14.81
C GLY A 263 10.52 4.74 16.21
N THR A 264 11.09 3.55 16.38
CA THR A 264 11.57 3.07 17.68
C THR A 264 12.76 3.87 18.21
N LYS A 265 13.71 4.24 17.35
CA LYS A 265 14.85 5.09 17.74
C LYS A 265 14.41 6.46 18.21
N THR A 266 13.48 7.10 17.49
CA THR A 266 12.94 8.40 17.89
C THR A 266 12.17 8.27 19.21
N ILE A 267 11.32 7.26 19.35
CA ILE A 267 10.58 6.99 20.58
C ILE A 267 11.55 6.81 21.76
N SER A 268 12.57 5.96 21.63
CA SER A 268 13.57 5.77 22.68
C SER A 268 14.39 7.04 22.97
N SER A 269 14.73 7.84 21.95
CA SER A 269 15.50 9.09 22.14
C SER A 269 14.71 10.19 22.86
N VAL A 270 13.38 10.22 22.69
CA VAL A 270 12.49 11.19 23.33
C VAL A 270 12.04 10.69 24.71
N GLY A 271 12.03 9.37 24.92
CA GLY A 271 11.51 8.70 26.12
C GLY A 271 10.13 8.11 25.84
N GLU A 272 9.98 6.80 26.05
CA GLU A 272 8.74 6.05 25.79
C GLU A 272 7.53 6.60 26.57
N GLU A 273 7.79 7.16 27.76
CA GLU A 273 6.80 7.77 28.64
C GLU A 273 6.19 9.07 28.09
N ARG A 274 6.79 9.66 27.06
CA ARG A 274 6.33 10.91 26.44
C ARG A 274 5.43 10.69 25.23
N TRP A 275 5.16 9.44 24.88
CA TRP A 275 4.31 9.07 23.77
C TRP A 275 3.02 8.44 24.30
N ALA A 276 1.88 9.07 24.01
CA ALA A 276 0.58 8.55 24.44
C ALA A 276 -0.01 7.57 23.41
N ALA A 277 0.18 7.82 22.12
CA ALA A 277 -0.43 7.06 21.04
C ALA A 277 0.41 7.15 19.77
N ALA A 278 0.25 6.15 18.90
CA ALA A 278 0.69 6.24 17.52
C ALA A 278 -0.55 6.17 16.61
N VAL A 279 -0.49 6.91 15.51
CA VAL A 279 -1.63 7.13 14.61
C VAL A 279 -1.14 7.11 13.17
N SER A 280 -2.00 6.69 12.26
CA SER A 280 -1.67 6.49 10.85
C SER A 280 -2.87 6.79 9.97
N ASP A 281 -2.63 7.44 8.83
CA ASP A 281 -3.54 7.44 7.70
C ASP A 281 -3.46 6.08 6.97
N SER A 282 -4.58 5.63 6.41
CA SER A 282 -4.98 4.23 6.43
C SER A 282 -4.36 3.30 5.38
N THR A 283 -3.03 3.32 5.16
CA THR A 283 -2.40 2.29 4.32
C THR A 283 -2.10 1.00 5.10
N ASN A 284 -2.27 -0.16 4.44
CA ASN A 284 -1.97 -1.48 5.06
C ASN A 284 -0.53 -1.58 5.59
N VAL A 285 0.42 -0.85 4.99
CA VAL A 285 1.82 -0.82 5.42
C VAL A 285 1.96 -0.03 6.73
N THR A 286 1.31 1.13 6.82
CA THR A 286 1.37 1.98 8.00
C THR A 286 0.64 1.36 9.20
N LYS A 287 -0.50 0.66 8.98
CA LYS A 287 -1.19 -0.14 10.01
C LYS A 287 -0.31 -1.25 10.59
N ALA A 288 0.51 -1.91 9.76
CA ALA A 288 1.42 -2.96 10.22
C ALA A 288 2.58 -2.40 11.06
N ALA A 289 3.20 -1.31 10.61
CA ALA A 289 4.29 -0.64 11.31
C ALA A 289 3.86 -0.12 12.69
N HIS A 290 2.64 0.42 12.78
CA HIS A 290 2.08 0.91 14.03
C HIS A 290 1.82 -0.21 15.04
N ARG A 291 1.16 -1.30 14.63
CA ARG A 291 0.93 -2.46 15.51
C ARG A 291 2.22 -3.01 16.08
N GLN A 292 3.27 -3.07 15.27
CA GLN A 292 4.59 -3.49 15.75
C GLN A 292 5.23 -2.49 16.69
N THR A 293 5.04 -1.19 16.45
CA THR A 293 5.50 -0.15 17.36
C THR A 293 4.83 -0.30 18.73
N THR A 294 3.51 -0.55 18.76
CA THR A 294 2.77 -0.83 20.00
C THR A 294 3.09 -2.20 20.61
N ASP A 295 3.57 -3.14 19.80
CA ASP A 295 4.07 -4.43 20.30
C ASP A 295 5.42 -4.31 20.99
N VAL A 296 6.28 -3.40 20.51
CA VAL A 296 7.59 -3.11 21.10
C VAL A 296 7.44 -2.17 22.30
N VAL A 297 6.65 -1.11 22.18
CA VAL A 297 6.45 -0.08 23.20
C VAL A 297 5.04 -0.16 23.76
N LYS A 298 4.87 -0.96 24.82
CA LYS A 298 3.54 -1.31 25.38
C LYS A 298 2.79 -0.14 26.01
N THR A 299 3.46 0.98 26.27
CA THR A 299 2.85 2.20 26.83
C THR A 299 2.12 3.04 25.78
N ILE A 300 2.38 2.82 24.48
CA ILE A 300 1.78 3.58 23.38
C ILE A 300 0.44 2.94 22.97
N LEU A 301 -0.62 3.74 22.90
CA LEU A 301 -1.94 3.30 22.44
C LEU A 301 -2.01 3.08 20.91
N ASP A 302 -2.64 1.98 20.50
CA ASP A 302 -3.00 1.68 19.11
C ASP A 302 -4.28 2.44 18.70
N LEU A 303 -4.15 3.73 18.33
CA LEU A 303 -5.28 4.51 17.80
C LEU A 303 -5.48 4.23 16.31
N ARG A 304 -6.23 3.17 16.02
CA ARG A 304 -6.58 2.79 14.65
C ARG A 304 -7.47 3.83 13.99
N ASP A 305 -7.07 4.28 12.81
CA ASP A 305 -7.90 5.07 11.90
C ASP A 305 -8.42 6.41 12.42
N SER A 306 -7.99 6.91 13.59
CA SER A 306 -8.50 8.20 14.09
C SER A 306 -8.17 9.35 13.14
N VAL A 307 -6.96 9.36 12.55
CA VAL A 307 -6.60 10.31 11.48
C VAL A 307 -7.46 10.10 10.23
N HIS A 308 -7.78 8.86 9.85
CA HIS A 308 -8.64 8.61 8.69
C HIS A 308 -10.06 9.14 8.92
N TYR A 309 -10.64 8.95 10.11
CA TYR A 309 -11.94 9.54 10.45
C TYR A 309 -11.87 11.05 10.50
N ILE A 310 -10.81 11.66 11.02
CA ILE A 310 -10.61 13.11 10.98
C ILE A 310 -10.52 13.57 9.53
N GLN A 311 -9.79 12.86 8.68
CA GLN A 311 -9.61 13.22 7.27
C GLN A 311 -10.87 13.01 6.44
N LEU A 312 -11.65 11.96 6.74
CA LEU A 312 -12.99 11.75 6.18
C LEU A 312 -13.96 12.80 6.68
N THR A 313 -13.92 13.17 7.96
CA THR A 313 -14.76 14.25 8.50
C THR A 313 -14.41 15.58 7.84
N ILE A 314 -13.12 15.86 7.67
CA ILE A 314 -12.66 17.02 6.90
C ILE A 314 -13.21 16.90 5.48
N LYS A 315 -12.98 15.79 4.77
CA LYS A 315 -13.47 15.56 3.41
C LYS A 315 -14.99 15.70 3.26
N ASP A 316 -15.76 15.14 4.17
CA ASP A 316 -17.22 15.20 4.15
C ASP A 316 -17.67 16.64 4.47
N SER A 317 -16.99 17.32 5.39
CA SER A 317 -17.19 18.76 5.63
C SER A 317 -16.81 19.58 4.39
N THR A 318 -15.78 19.17 3.64
CA THR A 318 -15.38 19.81 2.39
C THR A 318 -16.37 19.61 1.25
N THR A 319 -17.21 18.56 1.34
CA THR A 319 -18.24 18.23 0.34
C THR A 319 -19.60 18.85 0.63
N LEU A 320 -19.74 19.55 1.76
CA LEU A 320 -20.91 20.38 2.01
C LEU A 320 -20.90 21.53 1.00
N ASP A 321 -22.05 21.82 0.37
CA ASP A 321 -22.21 22.88 -0.63
C ASP A 321 -21.78 24.25 -0.09
N GLU A 322 -21.79 24.44 1.24
CA GLU A 322 -21.30 25.63 1.92
C GLU A 322 -19.77 25.76 1.96
N PHE A 323 -19.03 24.64 1.86
CA PHE A 323 -17.57 24.57 1.88
C PHE A 323 -16.95 24.34 0.49
N GLU A 324 -17.73 23.86 -0.48
CA GLU A 324 -17.32 23.68 -1.88
C GLU A 324 -16.66 24.95 -2.48
N PRO A 325 -17.18 26.18 -2.28
CA PRO A 325 -16.53 27.41 -2.76
C PRO A 325 -15.18 27.70 -2.09
N SER A 326 -14.97 27.22 -0.86
CA SER A 326 -13.77 27.50 -0.07
C SER A 326 -12.59 26.59 -0.42
N LEU A 327 -12.85 25.44 -1.05
CA LEU A 327 -11.86 24.37 -1.22
C LEU A 327 -11.62 23.97 -2.68
N GLU A 328 -12.61 24.17 -3.58
CA GLU A 328 -12.39 24.07 -5.03
C GLU A 328 -11.74 25.32 -5.64
N ALA A 329 -11.59 26.39 -4.86
CA ALA A 329 -10.94 27.59 -5.36
C ALA A 329 -9.43 27.32 -5.53
N ALA A 330 -9.02 26.96 -6.75
CA ALA A 330 -7.71 27.33 -7.30
C ALA A 330 -7.44 28.86 -7.21
N HIS A 331 -8.45 29.62 -6.79
CA HIS A 331 -8.47 31.05 -6.52
C HIS A 331 -8.49 31.40 -5.02
N ALA A 332 -8.41 30.43 -4.11
CA ALA A 332 -8.33 30.71 -2.68
C ALA A 332 -7.10 31.56 -2.43
N ASN A 333 -7.33 32.78 -1.97
CA ASN A 333 -6.27 33.75 -1.73
C ASN A 333 -6.10 33.96 -0.21
N ALA A 334 -5.11 34.75 0.18
CA ALA A 334 -4.80 34.95 1.58
C ALA A 334 -5.98 35.59 2.38
N SER A 335 -6.93 36.25 1.72
CA SER A 335 -8.16 36.72 2.38
C SER A 335 -9.08 35.57 2.78
N ASP A 336 -9.27 34.57 1.92
CA ASP A 336 -10.15 33.44 2.17
C ASP A 336 -9.64 32.61 3.36
N VAL A 337 -8.32 32.44 3.47
CA VAL A 337 -7.67 31.79 4.63
C VAL A 337 -7.95 32.56 5.93
N LEU A 338 -7.90 33.89 5.93
CA LEU A 338 -8.23 34.67 7.13
C LEU A 338 -9.71 34.51 7.50
N VAL A 339 -10.62 34.58 6.52
CA VAL A 339 -12.07 34.43 6.75
C VAL A 339 -12.39 33.05 7.33
N PHE A 340 -11.76 31.99 6.82
CA PHE A 340 -11.89 30.64 7.35
C PHE A 340 -11.53 30.57 8.84
N TRP A 341 -10.36 31.09 9.22
CA TRP A 341 -9.97 31.16 10.63
C TRP A 341 -10.97 31.98 11.46
N LEU A 342 -11.41 33.15 10.97
CA LEU A 342 -12.40 33.96 11.68
C LEU A 342 -13.72 33.21 11.91
N ALA A 343 -14.17 32.43 10.94
CA ALA A 343 -15.37 31.61 11.03
C ALA A 343 -15.21 30.48 12.07
N ASP A 344 -14.07 29.80 12.07
CA ASP A 344 -13.74 28.78 13.08
C ASP A 344 -13.74 29.38 14.49
N GLY A 345 -13.08 30.52 14.66
CA GLY A 345 -13.03 31.23 15.94
C GLY A 345 -14.41 31.68 16.43
N ALA A 346 -15.25 32.19 15.52
CA ALA A 346 -16.63 32.56 15.84
C ALA A 346 -17.48 31.35 16.24
N THR A 347 -17.32 30.23 15.55
CA THR A 347 -18.03 28.98 15.83
C THR A 347 -17.64 28.40 17.17
N LEU A 348 -16.34 28.35 17.48
CA LEU A 348 -15.84 27.93 18.79
C LEU A 348 -16.34 28.86 19.90
N ASN A 349 -16.35 30.17 19.67
CA ASN A 349 -16.87 31.13 20.65
C ASN A 349 -18.37 30.95 20.89
N ASP A 350 -19.18 30.76 19.84
CA ASP A 350 -20.62 30.49 19.99
C ASP A 350 -20.85 29.16 20.74
N LEU A 351 -20.17 28.09 20.32
CA LEU A 351 -20.25 26.77 20.95
C LEU A 351 -19.90 26.84 22.44
N PHE A 352 -18.79 27.49 22.78
CA PHE A 352 -18.34 27.61 24.17
C PHE A 352 -19.09 28.68 24.97
N SER A 353 -19.87 29.55 24.34
CA SER A 353 -20.75 30.48 25.07
C SER A 353 -22.01 29.80 25.61
N ARG A 354 -22.38 28.64 25.07
CA ARG A 354 -23.53 27.84 25.53
C ARG A 354 -23.25 27.19 26.88
N ASP A 355 -24.32 26.82 27.59
CA ASP A 355 -24.21 26.15 28.89
C ASP A 355 -23.50 24.79 28.75
N THR A 356 -22.58 24.51 29.67
CA THR A 356 -21.83 23.24 29.73
C THR A 356 -22.73 21.99 29.75
N GLN A 357 -23.93 22.09 30.30
CA GLN A 357 -24.91 20.99 30.31
C GLN A 357 -25.49 20.71 28.92
N VAL A 358 -25.57 21.72 28.06
CA VAL A 358 -26.10 21.58 26.68
C VAL A 358 -25.05 20.97 25.76
N ILE A 359 -23.80 21.42 25.87
CA ILE A 359 -22.71 20.99 24.97
C ILE A 359 -21.96 19.76 25.47
N GLY A 360 -22.06 19.41 26.76
CA GLY A 360 -21.33 18.29 27.36
C GLY A 360 -19.81 18.47 27.47
N ILE A 361 -19.30 19.68 27.17
CA ILE A 361 -17.88 20.01 27.20
C ILE A 361 -17.58 20.76 28.51
N PRO A 362 -16.68 20.25 29.38
CA PRO A 362 -16.27 20.96 30.58
C PRO A 362 -15.62 22.30 30.24
N ARG A 363 -15.93 23.34 31.03
CA ARG A 363 -15.41 24.70 30.82
C ARG A 363 -13.88 24.76 30.78
N ALA A 364 -13.21 23.95 31.60
CA ALA A 364 -11.76 23.85 31.61
C ALA A 364 -11.19 23.40 30.25
N LEU A 365 -11.83 22.42 29.60
CA LEU A 365 -11.42 21.94 28.29
C LEU A 365 -11.72 23.00 27.20
N ALA A 366 -12.88 23.65 27.25
CA ALA A 366 -13.21 24.75 26.35
C ALA A 366 -12.16 25.89 26.42
N ASN A 367 -11.70 26.22 27.62
CA ASN A 367 -10.63 27.21 27.82
C ASN A 367 -9.30 26.74 27.21
N GLN A 368 -8.91 25.48 27.41
CA GLN A 368 -7.67 24.94 26.80
C GLN A 368 -7.73 24.97 25.27
N VAL A 369 -8.85 24.57 24.67
CA VAL A 369 -9.04 24.64 23.22
C VAL A 369 -8.97 26.09 22.74
N THR A 370 -9.59 27.02 23.48
CA THR A 370 -9.53 28.45 23.19
C THR A 370 -8.10 29.00 23.26
N GLU A 371 -7.31 28.59 24.26
CA GLU A 371 -5.89 28.96 24.39
C GLU A 371 -5.05 28.45 23.22
N ILE A 372 -5.25 27.19 22.83
CA ILE A 372 -4.57 26.58 21.68
C ILE A 372 -4.93 27.32 20.39
N TYR A 373 -6.23 27.56 20.16
CA TYR A 373 -6.70 28.30 19.00
C TYR A 373 -6.08 29.71 18.95
N ASN A 374 -6.14 30.47 20.05
CA ASN A 374 -5.58 31.81 20.13
C ASN A 374 -4.05 31.82 19.93
N ALA A 375 -3.33 30.82 20.45
CA ALA A 375 -1.89 30.67 20.24
C ALA A 375 -1.58 30.41 18.76
N ARG A 376 -2.30 29.50 18.11
CA ARG A 376 -2.12 29.19 16.68
C ARG A 376 -2.51 30.35 15.78
N TYR A 377 -3.61 31.02 16.08
CA TYR A 377 -4.03 32.24 15.38
C TYR A 377 -2.93 33.29 15.45
N LYS A 378 -2.36 33.52 16.64
CA LYS A 378 -1.26 34.48 16.83
C LYS A 378 -0.01 34.09 16.06
N ASP A 379 0.37 32.82 16.05
CA ASP A 379 1.56 32.33 15.33
C ASP A 379 1.38 32.39 13.81
N PHE A 380 0.20 32.02 13.31
CA PHE A 380 -0.10 31.99 11.88
C PHE A 380 -0.23 33.40 11.29
N PHE A 381 -0.85 34.32 12.02
CA PHE A 381 -1.08 35.70 11.60
C PHE A 381 -0.04 36.69 12.18
N GLN A 382 1.19 36.23 12.45
CA GLN A 382 2.31 37.16 12.75
C GLN A 382 2.61 38.06 11.54
N ASN A 383 2.38 37.55 10.31
CA ASN A 383 2.53 38.31 9.09
C ASN A 383 1.20 38.99 8.71
N ASP A 384 1.23 40.30 8.48
CA ASP A 384 0.06 41.09 8.08
C ASP A 384 -0.43 40.77 6.64
N LEU A 385 0.24 39.90 5.88
CA LEU A 385 -0.14 39.49 4.51
C LEU A 385 -1.62 39.10 4.40
N TYR A 386 -2.10 38.22 5.28
CA TYR A 386 -3.48 37.73 5.24
C TYR A 386 -4.49 38.84 5.58
N PHE A 387 -4.14 39.68 6.55
CA PHE A 387 -4.95 40.84 6.92
C PHE A 387 -5.01 41.87 5.78
N VAL A 388 -3.88 42.17 5.14
CA VAL A 388 -3.80 43.08 4.00
C VAL A 388 -4.59 42.53 2.81
N ALA A 389 -4.43 41.25 2.49
CA ALA A 389 -5.20 40.60 1.43
C ALA A 389 -6.70 40.73 1.69
N PHE A 390 -7.14 40.49 2.93
CA PHE A 390 -8.54 40.66 3.33
C PHE A 390 -9.04 42.11 3.21
N VAL A 391 -8.26 43.10 3.63
CA VAL A 391 -8.66 44.53 3.55
C VAL A 391 -8.71 45.03 2.11
N LEU A 392 -7.89 44.47 1.22
CA LEU A 392 -7.81 44.84 -0.19
C LEU A 392 -8.78 44.07 -1.09
N GLU A 393 -9.35 42.96 -0.60
CA GLU A 393 -10.27 42.11 -1.34
C GLU A 393 -11.60 42.85 -1.62
N PRO A 394 -11.95 43.12 -2.90
CA PRO A 394 -13.16 43.87 -3.25
C PRO A 394 -14.47 43.21 -2.81
N ARG A 395 -14.46 41.88 -2.59
CA ARG A 395 -15.63 41.12 -2.11
C ARG A 395 -16.10 41.56 -0.73
N PHE A 396 -15.22 42.10 0.12
CA PHE A 396 -15.56 42.54 1.46
C PHE A 396 -15.70 44.07 1.52
N SER A 397 -16.91 44.55 1.75
CA SER A 397 -17.14 45.98 1.97
C SER A 397 -16.45 46.41 3.26
N ARG A 398 -15.57 47.42 3.15
CA ARG A 398 -14.85 47.98 4.31
C ARG A 398 -15.78 48.37 5.45
N LYS A 399 -17.03 48.74 5.18
CA LYS A 399 -18.01 49.11 6.20
C LYS A 399 -18.46 47.94 7.09
N ASP A 400 -18.26 46.70 6.64
CA ASP A 400 -18.81 45.53 7.31
C ASP A 400 -17.87 44.99 8.39
N PHE A 401 -16.56 45.00 8.13
CA PHE A 401 -15.54 44.49 9.06
C PHE A 401 -14.81 45.59 9.84
N LEU A 402 -14.92 46.84 9.41
CA LEU A 402 -14.48 48.01 10.16
C LEU A 402 -15.62 48.54 11.06
N LYS A 403 -16.24 47.66 11.85
CA LYS A 403 -17.19 48.05 12.92
C LYS A 403 -16.49 48.05 14.27
N GLU A 404 -16.92 48.94 15.17
CA GLU A 404 -16.25 49.18 16.45
C GLU A 404 -16.25 47.86 17.23
N SER A 405 -15.06 47.26 17.35
CA SER A 405 -14.76 46.04 18.10
C SER A 405 -15.17 44.68 17.50
N ILE A 406 -14.51 44.25 16.42
CA ILE A 406 -14.27 42.80 16.23
C ILE A 406 -13.06 42.43 17.10
N ASN A 407 -13.30 41.99 18.33
CA ASN A 407 -12.26 41.27 19.08
C ASN A 407 -12.17 39.86 18.49
N ILE A 408 -11.17 39.65 17.64
CA ILE A 408 -10.94 38.38 16.95
C ILE A 408 -10.47 37.28 17.93
N LEU A 409 -9.82 37.68 19.02
CA LEU A 409 -9.45 36.77 20.08
C LEU A 409 -10.72 36.36 20.84
N ILE A 410 -10.95 35.04 20.88
CA ILE A 410 -11.99 34.45 21.71
C ILE A 410 -11.64 34.80 23.16
N ARG A 411 -12.54 35.50 23.83
CA ARG A 411 -12.33 35.92 25.21
C ARG A 411 -12.52 34.72 26.15
N PRO A 412 -11.62 34.52 27.13
CA PRO A 412 -11.94 33.68 28.28
C PRO A 412 -13.19 34.23 28.95
N SER A 413 -14.15 33.36 29.22
CA SER A 413 -15.44 33.79 29.74
C SER A 413 -15.31 34.45 31.12
N GLY A 414 -15.71 35.72 31.24
CA GLY A 414 -15.74 36.44 32.53
C GLY A 414 -15.20 37.88 32.55
N THR A 415 -14.72 38.44 31.42
CA THR A 415 -14.16 39.81 31.37
C THR A 415 -15.08 40.80 30.65
N THR A 416 -15.70 41.72 31.40
CA THR A 416 -16.46 42.86 30.88
C THR A 416 -15.53 44.06 30.62
N SER A 417 -15.74 44.79 29.52
CA SER A 417 -14.97 46.00 29.19
C SER A 417 -15.89 47.12 28.75
N THR A 418 -15.66 48.32 29.27
CA THR A 418 -16.36 49.56 28.93
C THR A 418 -15.75 50.21 27.68
N LEU A 419 -16.58 50.49 26.66
CA LEU A 419 -16.19 51.10 25.39
C LEU A 419 -16.33 52.63 25.42
N SER A 420 -15.32 53.32 24.89
CA SER A 420 -15.21 54.78 24.78
C SER A 420 -15.42 55.23 23.33
N SER A 421 -15.97 56.44 23.16
CA SER A 421 -16.60 57.02 21.97
C SER A 421 -15.69 57.19 20.74
N ALA A 422 -16.31 56.89 19.59
CA ALA A 422 -15.84 56.99 18.21
C ALA A 422 -15.25 58.36 17.81
N GLN A 423 -13.98 58.36 17.41
CA GLN A 423 -13.45 59.25 16.38
C GLN A 423 -12.12 58.68 15.84
N ASN A 424 -12.02 58.55 14.52
CA ASN A 424 -11.04 57.78 13.74
C ASN A 424 -11.23 56.26 13.85
N LEU A 425 -12.12 55.73 13.00
CA LEU A 425 -12.67 54.40 13.20
C LEU A 425 -11.61 53.28 13.20
N TYR A 426 -10.52 53.30 12.41
CA TYR A 426 -9.43 52.27 12.51
C TYR A 426 -8.03 52.74 12.05
N PRO A 427 -7.38 53.69 12.73
CA PRO A 427 -6.02 54.11 12.39
C PRO A 427 -5.03 52.92 12.40
N ARG A 428 -5.23 51.92 13.27
CA ARG A 428 -4.33 50.76 13.38
C ARG A 428 -4.41 49.80 12.19
N ALA A 429 -5.61 49.48 11.70
CA ALA A 429 -5.78 48.59 10.55
C ALA A 429 -5.19 49.23 9.28
N TYR A 430 -5.48 50.53 9.09
CA TYR A 430 -4.96 51.29 7.96
C TYR A 430 -3.44 51.46 8.05
N GLU A 431 -2.89 51.77 9.22
CA GLU A 431 -1.44 51.94 9.41
C GLU A 431 -0.70 50.60 9.25
N LYS A 432 -1.27 49.47 9.71
CA LYS A 432 -0.74 48.13 9.43
C LYS A 432 -0.68 47.84 7.94
N MET A 433 -1.80 48.00 7.23
CA MET A 433 -1.86 47.79 5.79
C MET A 433 -0.88 48.71 5.04
N ARG A 434 -0.84 49.98 5.41
CA ARG A 434 0.05 50.98 4.82
C ARG A 434 1.52 50.65 5.06
N THR A 435 1.89 50.23 6.26
CA THR A 435 3.27 49.85 6.61
C THR A 435 3.68 48.63 5.82
N PHE A 436 2.85 47.59 5.80
CA PHE A 436 3.10 46.36 5.05
C PHE A 436 3.28 46.64 3.54
N LEU A 437 2.36 47.38 2.92
CA LEU A 437 2.47 47.73 1.49
C LEU A 437 3.69 48.61 1.21
N ARG A 438 4.04 49.53 2.11
CA ARG A 438 5.24 50.37 1.98
C ARG A 438 6.50 49.54 2.00
N ASP A 439 6.59 48.57 2.92
CA ASP A 439 7.76 47.72 3.06
C ASP A 439 7.89 46.73 1.89
N MET A 440 6.76 46.17 1.41
CA MET A 440 6.71 45.27 0.26
C MET A 440 7.04 45.96 -1.07
N LEU A 441 6.56 47.19 -1.28
CA LEU A 441 6.76 47.96 -2.51
C LEU A 441 8.03 48.82 -2.50
N ARG A 442 8.76 48.86 -1.37
CA ARG A 442 10.06 49.54 -1.31
C ARG A 442 10.96 48.84 -2.34
N PRO A 443 11.42 49.53 -3.39
CA PRO A 443 12.24 48.89 -4.42
C PRO A 443 13.45 48.25 -3.75
N MET A 444 13.80 47.02 -4.16
CA MET A 444 15.04 46.33 -3.77
C MET A 444 16.27 47.04 -4.38
N ASN A 445 16.30 48.37 -4.35
CA ASN A 445 17.46 49.15 -4.71
C ASN A 445 18.53 48.86 -3.65
N ALA A 446 19.52 48.11 -4.11
CA ALA A 446 20.68 47.62 -3.40
C ALA A 446 21.28 48.64 -2.42
N PRO A 447 21.70 48.21 -1.21
CA PRO A 447 22.94 48.73 -0.67
C PRO A 447 24.08 48.08 -1.45
N GLY A 448 24.52 48.77 -2.51
CA GLY A 448 25.93 48.71 -2.89
C GLY A 448 26.71 49.55 -1.89
N ASN A 449 27.34 48.89 -0.93
CA ASN A 449 28.66 49.21 -0.37
C ASN A 449 29.15 48.07 0.51
#